data_AF-A0A2U9CLN5-F1
#
_entry.id   AF-A0A2U9CLN5-F1
#
_cell.length_a   1.000
_cell.length_b   1.000
_cell.length_c   1.000
_cell.angle_alpha   90.00
_cell.angle_beta   90.00
_cell.angle_gamma   90.00
#
_symmetry.space_group_name_H-M   'P 1'
#
loop_
_entity.id
_entity.type
_entity.pdbx_description
1 polymer ?
#
loop_
_entity_poly.entity_id
_entity_poly.type
_entity_poly.pdbx_seq_one_letter_code
_entity_poly.pdbx_strand_id
1 'polypeptide(L)'
;MANNTYTGMWMRDGDTCGTRNRETKVIFVCSTSSKLAQVSEPSTCVYSLIFETPLVCHPHSLLVYPTLTEKLQGEWDEAEQARYEGLITEQGYNNLLRDIFEDAGLLKSQKVKVKLPEVAVNSETHISLQKCTEDFEKQSEEIERLRALLTQHNIPFDSKPNETQGIMTVTVKDQHPRGDNGLIDLQ
;
A
#
# COMPACT_ATOMS: atom_id res chain seq x y z
N MET A 1 -10.01 -8.54 10.76
CA MET A 1 -10.15 -9.36 9.55
C MET A 1 -10.12 -10.80 9.98
N ALA A 2 -10.98 -11.63 9.40
CA ALA A 2 -10.99 -13.08 9.62
C ALA A 2 -11.23 -13.74 8.27
N ASN A 3 -10.41 -14.72 7.90
CA ASN A 3 -10.53 -15.44 6.63
C ASN A 3 -10.60 -14.50 5.40
N ASN A 4 -9.71 -13.51 5.32
CA ASN A 4 -9.64 -12.54 4.21
C ASN A 4 -10.91 -11.70 3.99
N THR A 5 -11.82 -11.70 4.97
CA THR A 5 -13.02 -10.85 4.99
C THR A 5 -12.89 -9.74 6.00
N TYR A 6 -13.45 -8.60 5.63
CA TYR A 6 -13.62 -7.47 6.50
C TYR A 6 -14.73 -7.77 7.52
N THR A 7 -14.50 -7.50 8.80
CA THR A 7 -15.46 -7.84 9.86
C THR A 7 -16.00 -6.62 10.59
N GLY A 8 -15.34 -5.47 10.44
CA GLY A 8 -15.59 -4.31 11.28
C GLY A 8 -14.43 -3.32 11.31
N MET A 9 -14.72 -2.15 11.88
CA MET A 9 -13.77 -1.06 12.07
C MET A 9 -13.22 -1.06 13.50
N TRP A 10 -11.98 -0.61 13.66
CA TRP A 10 -11.43 -0.29 14.97
C TRP A 10 -10.92 1.16 14.96
N MET A 11 -11.68 2.03 15.63
CA MET A 11 -11.37 3.45 15.77
C MET A 11 -10.50 3.61 17.02
N ARG A 12 -9.21 3.92 16.85
CA ARG A 12 -8.23 3.98 17.95
C ARG A 12 -7.85 5.41 18.38
N ASP A 13 -8.16 6.40 17.56
CA ASP A 13 -7.70 7.78 17.71
C ASP A 13 -8.72 8.65 18.47
N GLY A 14 -9.27 8.16 19.58
CA GLY A 14 -10.20 8.91 20.45
C GLY A 14 -9.49 9.77 21.51
N ASP A 15 -10.27 10.48 22.33
CA ASP A 15 -9.75 11.30 23.43
C ASP A 15 -8.94 10.50 24.45
N THR A 16 -7.96 11.15 25.08
CA THR A 16 -7.15 10.52 26.14
C THR A 16 -8.02 10.10 27.33
N CYS A 17 -7.81 8.88 27.81
CA CYS A 17 -8.54 8.26 28.91
C CYS A 17 -7.54 7.47 29.77
N GLY A 18 -6.95 8.17 30.75
CA GLY A 18 -5.86 7.63 31.56
C GLY A 18 -4.58 7.43 30.73
N THR A 19 -4.10 6.19 30.65
CA THR A 19 -2.86 5.83 29.93
C THR A 19 -3.08 5.41 28.47
N ARG A 20 -4.33 5.41 27.99
CA ARG A 20 -4.69 5.02 26.62
C ARG A 20 -5.67 6.03 26.04
N ASN A 21 -5.80 6.05 24.72
CA ASN A 21 -6.89 6.78 24.07
C ASN A 21 -8.17 5.96 24.14
N ARG A 22 -9.33 6.61 24.04
CA ARG A 22 -10.60 5.91 23.85
C ARG A 22 -10.58 5.18 22.53
N GLU A 23 -10.92 3.90 22.57
CA GLU A 23 -10.96 3.05 21.38
C GLU A 23 -12.35 2.44 21.22
N THR A 24 -12.79 2.29 19.97
CA THR A 24 -14.12 1.78 19.66
C THR A 24 -14.01 0.74 18.56
N LYS A 25 -14.39 -0.50 18.87
CA LYS A 25 -14.53 -1.59 17.91
C LYS A 25 -15.98 -1.65 17.42
N VAL A 26 -16.18 -1.49 16.13
CA VAL A 26 -17.49 -1.59 15.47
C VAL A 26 -17.53 -2.88 14.69
N ILE A 27 -18.46 -3.78 15.03
CA ILE A 27 -18.65 -5.07 14.37
C ILE A 27 -19.93 -5.00 13.55
N PHE A 28 -19.87 -5.40 12.28
CA PHE A 28 -21.03 -5.42 11.41
C PHE A 28 -21.71 -6.79 11.42
N VAL A 29 -23.04 -6.80 11.50
CA VAL A 29 -23.86 -8.01 11.47
C VAL A 29 -25.02 -7.84 10.49
N CYS A 30 -25.30 -8.88 9.72
CA CYS A 30 -26.44 -8.90 8.80
C CYS A 30 -27.75 -8.81 9.58
N SER A 31 -28.63 -7.88 9.18
CA SER A 31 -29.97 -7.72 9.73
C SER A 31 -30.90 -7.09 8.70
N THR A 32 -32.20 -7.10 8.96
CA THR A 32 -33.20 -6.52 8.05
C THR A 32 -33.23 -5.00 8.07
N SER A 33 -32.71 -4.37 9.14
CA SER A 33 -32.66 -2.92 9.29
C SER A 33 -31.30 -2.45 9.81
N SER A 34 -30.95 -1.21 9.49
CA SER A 34 -29.73 -0.57 9.99
C SER A 34 -29.96 -0.01 11.40
N LYS A 35 -29.33 -0.58 12.42
CA LYS A 35 -29.46 -0.12 13.81
C LYS A 35 -28.25 -0.48 14.67
N LEU A 36 -28.04 0.29 15.73
CA LEU A 36 -27.08 -0.06 16.77
C LEU A 36 -27.72 -1.11 17.70
N ALA A 37 -27.27 -2.36 17.60
CA ALA A 37 -27.87 -3.49 18.29
C ALA A 37 -27.34 -3.66 19.72
N GLN A 38 -26.03 -3.43 19.91
CA GLN A 38 -25.40 -3.58 21.21
C GLN A 38 -24.26 -2.57 21.37
N VAL A 39 -24.11 -2.05 22.60
CA VAL A 39 -22.99 -1.22 23.03
C VAL A 39 -22.51 -1.73 24.37
N SER A 40 -21.20 -1.89 24.53
CA SER A 40 -20.58 -2.30 25.78
C SER A 40 -19.21 -1.67 25.94
N GLU A 41 -18.76 -1.53 27.19
CA GLU A 41 -17.39 -1.15 27.54
C GLU A 41 -16.72 -2.36 28.22
N PRO A 42 -16.22 -3.35 27.44
CA PRO A 42 -15.62 -4.56 27.99
C PRO A 42 -14.36 -4.30 28.82
N SER A 43 -13.65 -3.19 28.57
CA SER A 43 -12.56 -2.72 29.42
C SER A 43 -12.56 -1.21 29.43
N THR A 44 -12.08 -0.58 30.50
CA THR A 44 -12.08 0.87 30.65
C THR A 44 -11.45 1.56 29.43
N CYS A 45 -12.18 2.51 28.85
CA CYS A 45 -11.85 3.26 27.64
C CYS A 45 -11.85 2.45 26.33
N VAL A 46 -12.34 1.21 26.31
CA VAL A 46 -12.49 0.39 25.10
C VAL A 46 -13.95 0.01 24.93
N TYR A 47 -14.56 0.50 23.87
CA TYR A 47 -15.96 0.28 23.54
C TYR A 47 -16.09 -0.79 22.45
N SER A 48 -17.13 -1.61 22.56
CA SER A 48 -17.52 -2.62 21.56
C SER A 48 -18.97 -2.41 21.15
N LEU A 49 -19.18 -2.17 19.85
CA LEU A 49 -20.46 -1.87 19.24
C LEU A 49 -20.78 -2.96 18.21
N ILE A 50 -22.02 -3.43 18.24
CA ILE A 50 -22.58 -4.27 17.18
C ILE A 50 -23.54 -3.41 16.38
N PHE A 51 -23.21 -3.21 15.10
CA PHE A 51 -24.05 -2.49 14.15
C PHE A 51 -24.68 -3.49 13.20
N GLU A 52 -25.99 -3.61 13.30
CA GLU A 52 -26.81 -4.43 12.42
C GLU A 52 -27.13 -3.65 11.15
N THR A 53 -27.00 -4.26 9.96
CA THR A 53 -27.35 -3.62 8.69
C THR A 53 -27.61 -4.64 7.58
N PRO A 54 -28.57 -4.40 6.65
CA PRO A 54 -28.79 -5.27 5.49
C PRO A 54 -27.63 -5.24 4.48
N LEU A 55 -26.78 -4.20 4.54
CA LEU A 55 -25.70 -4.01 3.57
C LEU A 55 -24.61 -5.07 3.66
N VAL A 56 -24.50 -5.78 4.78
CA VAL A 56 -23.50 -6.84 5.00
C VAL A 56 -24.08 -8.26 4.87
N CYS A 57 -25.32 -8.39 4.40
CA CYS A 57 -25.98 -9.69 4.25
C CYS A 57 -25.54 -10.46 3.01
N HIS A 58 -25.01 -9.80 1.99
CA HIS A 58 -24.55 -10.49 0.79
C HIS A 58 -23.20 -11.19 1.07
N PRO A 59 -22.99 -12.43 0.59
CA PRO A 59 -21.73 -13.17 0.81
C PRO A 59 -20.48 -12.41 0.37
N HIS A 60 -20.63 -11.49 -0.59
CA HIS A 60 -19.54 -10.69 -1.15
C HIS A 60 -19.46 -9.26 -0.60
N SER A 61 -20.32 -8.85 0.34
CA SER A 61 -20.38 -7.46 0.83
C SER A 61 -19.11 -6.99 1.53
N LEU A 62 -18.33 -7.90 2.11
CA LEU A 62 -17.18 -7.61 2.97
C LEU A 62 -15.87 -8.23 2.46
N LEU A 63 -15.81 -8.58 1.17
CA LEU A 63 -14.56 -9.07 0.57
C LEU A 63 -13.54 -7.94 0.48
N VAL A 64 -12.29 -8.23 0.82
CA VAL A 64 -11.21 -7.25 0.75
C VAL A 64 -10.61 -7.19 -0.65
N TYR A 65 -10.29 -8.33 -1.23
CA TYR A 65 -9.58 -8.43 -2.51
C TYR A 65 -10.15 -7.56 -3.65
N PRO A 66 -11.48 -7.55 -3.92
CA PRO A 66 -12.05 -6.74 -5.00
C PRO A 66 -11.98 -5.23 -4.77
N THR A 67 -11.75 -4.79 -3.52
CA THR A 67 -11.65 -3.36 -3.16
C THR A 67 -10.24 -2.80 -3.29
N LEU A 68 -9.25 -3.66 -3.51
CA LEU A 68 -7.86 -3.28 -3.68
C LEU A 68 -7.59 -2.73 -5.09
N THR A 69 -6.52 -1.95 -5.23
CA THR A 69 -6.02 -1.51 -6.53
C THR A 69 -5.39 -2.68 -7.28
N GLU A 70 -5.33 -2.62 -8.61
CA GLU A 70 -4.75 -3.70 -9.44
C GLU A 70 -3.32 -4.06 -9.02
N LYS A 71 -2.53 -3.06 -8.60
CA LYS A 71 -1.17 -3.28 -8.07
C LYS A 71 -1.20 -4.14 -6.81
N LEU A 72 -2.04 -3.81 -5.84
CA LEU A 72 -2.15 -4.53 -4.57
C LEU A 72 -2.81 -5.91 -4.74
N GLN A 73 -3.69 -6.06 -5.74
CA GLN A 73 -4.23 -7.36 -6.14
C GLN A 73 -3.13 -8.27 -6.67
N GLY A 74 -2.27 -7.75 -7.57
CA GLY A 74 -1.11 -8.50 -8.07
C GLY A 74 -0.14 -8.91 -6.96
N GLU A 75 0.16 -8.01 -6.02
CA GLU A 75 1.01 -8.32 -4.86
C GLU A 75 0.38 -9.40 -3.96
N TRP A 76 -0.95 -9.40 -3.80
CA TRP A 76 -1.64 -10.49 -3.11
C TRP A 76 -1.53 -11.79 -3.91
N ASP A 77 -1.82 -11.79 -5.20
CA ASP A 77 -1.75 -12.98 -6.06
C ASP A 77 -0.36 -13.64 -6.01
N GLU A 78 0.70 -12.83 -6.04
CA GLU A 78 2.09 -13.29 -5.87
C GLU A 78 2.31 -13.93 -4.48
N ALA A 79 1.80 -13.31 -3.41
CA ALA A 79 1.91 -13.85 -2.06
C ALA A 79 1.13 -15.17 -1.91
N GLU A 80 -0.05 -15.29 -2.52
CA GLU A 80 -0.84 -16.53 -2.51
C GLU A 80 -0.12 -17.64 -3.29
N GLN A 81 0.44 -17.32 -4.46
CA GLN A 81 1.22 -18.25 -5.25
C GLN A 81 2.46 -18.73 -4.50
N ALA A 82 3.23 -17.82 -3.89
CA ALA A 82 4.42 -18.16 -3.13
C ALA A 82 4.09 -19.06 -1.92
N ARG A 83 2.93 -18.86 -1.29
CA ARG A 83 2.45 -19.73 -0.20
C ARG A 83 2.08 -21.11 -0.73
N TYR A 84 1.35 -21.18 -1.85
CA TYR A 84 0.95 -22.44 -2.49
C TYR A 84 2.17 -23.27 -2.92
N GLU A 85 3.21 -22.62 -3.45
CA GLU A 85 4.49 -23.24 -3.83
C GLU A 85 5.37 -23.59 -2.62
N GLY A 86 4.97 -23.19 -1.40
CA GLY A 86 5.72 -23.45 -0.18
C GLY A 86 7.01 -22.63 -0.05
N LEU A 87 7.16 -21.55 -0.82
CA LEU A 87 8.30 -20.64 -0.76
C LEU A 87 8.27 -19.75 0.48
N ILE A 88 7.07 -19.52 1.04
CA ILE A 88 6.85 -18.76 2.27
C ILE A 88 6.04 -19.55 3.29
N THR A 89 6.24 -19.24 4.56
CA THR A 89 5.46 -19.82 5.66
C THR A 89 4.13 -19.07 5.83
N GLU A 90 3.17 -19.68 6.54
CA GLU A 90 1.92 -19.01 6.97
C GLU A 90 2.19 -17.67 7.66
N GLN A 91 3.23 -17.60 8.48
CA GLN A 91 3.61 -16.35 9.15
C GLN A 91 4.09 -15.30 8.13
N GLY A 92 4.91 -15.72 7.15
CA GLY A 92 5.38 -14.86 6.07
C GLY A 92 4.21 -14.29 5.25
N TYR A 93 3.28 -15.16 4.84
CA TYR A 93 2.08 -14.77 4.13
C TYR A 93 1.22 -13.75 4.91
N ASN A 94 0.98 -14.01 6.20
CA ASN A 94 0.21 -13.08 7.04
C ASN A 94 0.89 -11.72 7.20
N ASN A 95 2.23 -11.67 7.22
CA ASN A 95 2.96 -10.42 7.26
C ASN A 95 2.84 -9.64 5.94
N LEU A 96 2.96 -10.31 4.79
CA LEU A 96 2.76 -9.71 3.46
C LEU A 96 1.35 -9.13 3.32
N LEU A 97 0.31 -9.89 3.70
CA LEU A 97 -1.06 -9.41 3.67
C LEU A 97 -1.28 -8.20 4.57
N ARG A 98 -0.68 -8.20 5.77
CA ARG A 98 -0.76 -7.06 6.67
C ARG A 98 -0.16 -5.81 6.01
N ASP A 99 0.98 -5.93 5.35
CA ASP A 99 1.63 -4.81 4.67
C ASP A 99 0.76 -4.30 3.49
N ILE A 100 0.18 -5.21 2.69
CA ILE A 100 -0.81 -4.88 1.63
C ILE A 100 -2.01 -4.12 2.22
N PHE A 101 -2.53 -4.54 3.37
CA PHE A 101 -3.68 -3.89 4.01
C PHE A 101 -3.33 -2.55 4.66
N GLU A 102 -2.10 -2.36 5.14
CA GLU A 102 -1.61 -1.06 5.57
C GLU A 102 -1.52 -0.10 4.37
N ASP A 103 -0.97 -0.56 3.24
CA ASP A 103 -0.83 0.23 2.01
C ASP A 103 -2.19 0.55 1.36
N ALA A 104 -3.17 -0.36 1.48
CA ALA A 104 -4.56 -0.13 1.10
C ALA A 104 -5.32 0.83 2.04
N GLY A 105 -4.72 1.23 3.17
CA GLY A 105 -5.37 2.05 4.19
C GLY A 105 -6.46 1.34 5.00
N LEU A 106 -6.57 0.02 4.88
CA LEU A 106 -7.54 -0.82 5.61
C LEU A 106 -7.08 -1.10 7.04
N LEU A 107 -5.76 -1.15 7.25
CA LEU A 107 -5.14 -1.21 8.56
C LEU A 107 -4.36 0.06 8.85
N LYS A 108 -4.48 0.53 10.09
CA LYS A 108 -3.64 1.61 10.60
C LYS A 108 -2.23 1.07 10.82
N SER A 109 -1.25 1.68 10.17
CA SER A 109 0.14 1.26 10.25
C SER A 109 0.60 1.18 11.70
N GLN A 110 0.99 -0.02 12.14
CA GLN A 110 1.57 -0.22 13.46
C GLN A 110 3.05 0.19 13.48
N LYS A 111 3.59 0.60 12.33
CA LYS A 111 4.77 1.47 12.21
C LYS A 111 4.43 2.73 13.00
N VAL A 112 4.67 2.64 14.32
CA VAL A 112 4.85 3.77 15.21
C VAL A 112 5.61 4.77 14.36
N LYS A 113 5.17 6.04 14.34
CA LYS A 113 6.12 7.12 14.13
C LYS A 113 7.13 6.98 15.25
N VAL A 114 8.05 6.01 15.12
CA VAL A 114 9.33 6.05 15.77
C VAL A 114 9.88 7.26 15.04
N LYS A 115 9.64 8.43 15.63
CA LYS A 115 10.71 9.38 15.74
C LYS A 115 11.83 8.54 16.30
N LEU A 116 12.64 7.97 15.40
CA LEU A 116 14.00 7.61 15.74
C LEU A 116 14.49 8.84 16.51
N PRO A 117 15.13 8.67 17.68
CA PRO A 117 15.74 9.79 18.37
C PRO A 117 16.41 10.62 17.28
N GLU A 118 16.02 11.89 17.19
CA GLU A 118 16.62 12.85 16.27
C GLU A 118 18.11 12.88 16.62
N VAL A 119 18.86 11.94 16.04
CA VAL A 119 20.25 12.14 15.72
C VAL A 119 20.15 13.33 14.79
N ALA A 120 20.60 14.48 15.31
CA ALA A 120 20.64 15.74 14.62
C ALA A 120 21.34 15.54 13.26
N VAL A 121 20.54 15.24 12.25
CA VAL A 121 20.90 15.37 10.85
C VAL A 121 20.09 16.57 10.41
N ASN A 122 20.77 17.72 10.37
CA ASN A 122 20.24 19.00 9.93
C ASN A 122 19.28 18.80 8.76
N SER A 123 17.98 18.87 9.02
CA SER A 123 16.96 19.03 8.00
C SER A 123 16.92 20.51 7.62
N GLU A 124 18.01 20.98 7.04
CA GLU A 124 17.98 22.15 6.18
C GLU A 124 17.90 21.62 4.75
N THR A 125 16.71 21.67 4.17
CA THR A 125 16.46 22.40 2.91
C THR A 125 15.15 21.91 2.31
N HIS A 126 14.09 22.70 2.47
CA HIS A 126 13.22 22.90 1.31
C HIS A 126 14.12 23.52 0.23
N ILE A 127 14.63 22.70 -0.69
CA ILE A 127 15.38 23.21 -1.85
C ILE A 127 14.36 23.97 -2.69
N SER A 128 14.43 25.31 -2.64
CA SER A 128 13.57 26.14 -3.49
C SER A 128 13.89 25.87 -4.96
N LEU A 129 12.89 25.99 -5.83
CA LEU A 129 13.06 25.82 -7.28
C LEU A 129 14.21 26.68 -7.84
N GLN A 130 14.39 27.87 -7.27
CA GLN A 130 15.46 28.79 -7.59
C GLN A 130 16.85 28.26 -7.22
N LYS A 131 16.98 27.60 -6.06
CA LYS A 131 18.26 26.97 -5.66
C LYS A 131 18.60 25.78 -6.57
N CYS A 132 17.58 25.01 -6.98
CA CYS A 132 17.76 23.92 -7.94
C CYS A 132 18.26 24.41 -9.31
N THR A 133 17.75 25.56 -9.79
CA THR A 133 18.21 26.13 -11.07
C THR A 133 19.64 26.64 -10.98
N GLU A 134 20.01 27.32 -9.89
CA GLU A 134 21.39 27.82 -9.69
C GLU A 134 22.40 26.67 -9.55
N ASP A 135 22.03 25.60 -8.84
CA ASP A 135 22.90 24.43 -8.67
C ASP A 135 23.03 23.64 -9.98
N PHE A 136 21.98 23.59 -10.79
CA PHE A 136 22.03 22.99 -12.13
C PHE A 136 22.98 23.75 -13.07
N GLU A 137 22.91 25.08 -13.10
CA GLU A 137 23.80 25.91 -13.91
C GLU A 137 25.28 25.69 -13.52
N LYS A 138 25.59 25.75 -12.21
CA LYS A 138 26.96 25.50 -11.71
C LYS A 138 27.48 24.11 -12.08
N GLN A 139 26.62 23.08 -11.96
CA GLN A 139 27.00 21.73 -12.34
C GLN A 139 27.24 21.61 -13.84
N SER A 140 26.43 22.28 -14.66
CA SER A 140 26.59 22.25 -16.12
C SER A 140 27.91 22.89 -16.55
N GLU A 141 28.31 24.01 -15.94
CA GLU A 141 29.58 24.69 -16.20
C GLU A 141 30.78 23.83 -15.80
N GLU A 142 30.73 23.18 -14.63
CA GLU A 142 31.83 22.31 -14.18
C GLU A 142 31.96 21.05 -15.05
N ILE A 143 30.84 20.49 -15.52
CA ILE A 143 30.88 19.39 -16.50
C ILE A 143 31.56 19.82 -17.79
N GLU A 144 31.27 21.01 -18.31
CA GLU A 144 31.90 21.53 -19.52
C GLU A 144 33.41 21.75 -19.32
N ARG A 145 33.80 22.33 -18.18
CA ARG A 145 35.21 22.50 -17.81
C ARG A 145 35.95 21.16 -17.73
N LEU A 146 35.37 20.17 -17.07
CA LEU A 146 35.96 18.84 -16.93
C LEU A 146 36.10 18.15 -18.29
N ARG A 147 35.09 18.29 -19.17
CA ARG A 147 35.18 17.79 -20.55
C ARG A 147 36.29 18.47 -21.34
N ALA A 148 36.46 19.78 -21.19
CA ALA A 148 37.55 20.51 -21.85
C ALA A 148 38.92 20.01 -21.36
N LEU A 149 39.09 19.78 -20.06
CA LEU A 149 40.32 19.21 -19.49
C LEU A 149 40.59 17.78 -19.99
N LEU A 150 39.58 16.91 -19.99
CA LEU A 150 39.73 15.54 -20.51
C LEU A 150 40.11 15.54 -21.99
N THR A 151 39.52 16.45 -22.78
CA THR A 151 39.84 16.64 -24.19
C THR A 151 41.27 17.15 -24.38
N GLN A 152 41.72 18.11 -23.55
CA GLN A 152 43.10 18.62 -23.56
C GLN A 152 44.14 17.53 -23.24
N HIS A 153 43.77 16.58 -22.37
CA HIS A 153 44.64 15.48 -21.96
C HIS A 153 44.46 14.21 -22.83
N ASN A 154 43.71 14.28 -23.93
CA ASN A 154 43.41 13.17 -24.84
C ASN A 154 42.82 11.92 -24.12
N ILE A 155 42.05 12.14 -23.05
CA ILE A 155 41.40 11.07 -22.30
C ILE A 155 40.03 10.80 -22.92
N PRO A 156 39.76 9.59 -23.46
CA PRO A 156 38.47 9.26 -24.04
C PRO A 156 37.37 9.27 -22.97
N PHE A 157 36.26 9.95 -23.24
CA PHE A 157 35.05 9.91 -22.41
C PHE A 157 33.81 9.82 -23.32
N ASP A 158 32.94 8.84 -23.07
CA ASP A 158 31.75 8.60 -23.87
C ASP A 158 30.66 9.63 -23.57
N SER A 159 30.27 10.39 -24.59
CA SER A 159 29.14 11.32 -24.53
C SER A 159 28.07 10.91 -25.54
N LYS A 160 27.26 9.90 -25.20
CA LYS A 160 25.97 9.69 -25.88
C LYS A 160 24.86 9.32 -24.90
N PRO A 161 23.70 9.97 -24.95
CA PRO A 161 22.44 9.34 -24.56
C PRO A 161 22.11 8.26 -25.59
N ASN A 162 21.73 7.07 -25.12
CA ASN A 162 21.30 5.96 -25.97
C ASN A 162 19.96 6.30 -26.65
N GLU A 163 20.02 6.81 -27.88
CA GLU A 163 18.94 6.68 -28.86
C GLU A 163 19.53 6.33 -30.23
N THR A 164 19.29 5.10 -30.67
CA THR A 164 18.53 4.76 -31.89
C THR A 164 18.81 3.31 -32.29
N GLN A 165 17.76 2.49 -32.42
CA GLN A 165 17.22 2.08 -33.73
C GLN A 165 16.18 0.96 -33.59
N GLY A 166 15.06 1.11 -34.30
CA GLY A 166 14.43 0.00 -34.99
C GLY A 166 13.16 -0.58 -34.38
N ILE A 167 12.03 0.08 -34.71
CA ILE A 167 10.69 -0.51 -34.70
C ILE A 167 10.71 -1.89 -35.39
N MET A 168 10.32 -2.93 -34.66
CA MET A 168 9.66 -4.11 -35.22
C MET A 168 8.34 -4.30 -34.46
N THR A 169 7.25 -3.87 -35.09
CA THR A 169 5.88 -4.18 -34.69
C THR A 169 5.67 -5.70 -34.74
N VAL A 170 5.53 -6.33 -33.58
CA VAL A 170 4.88 -7.62 -33.44
C VAL A 170 3.67 -7.41 -32.55
N THR A 171 2.49 -7.46 -33.15
CA THR A 171 1.20 -7.53 -32.48
C THR A 171 1.11 -8.83 -31.68
N VAL A 172 1.44 -8.77 -30.39
CA VAL A 172 1.08 -9.82 -29.43
C VAL A 172 -0.26 -9.44 -28.83
N LYS A 173 -1.26 -10.25 -29.18
CA LYS A 173 -2.63 -10.17 -28.71
C LYS A 173 -2.65 -10.43 -27.21
N ASP A 174 -2.94 -9.41 -26.41
CA ASP A 174 -3.30 -9.54 -25.00
C ASP A 174 -4.49 -10.48 -24.88
N GLN A 175 -4.23 -11.72 -24.48
CA GLN A 175 -5.25 -12.62 -23.96
C GLN A 175 -4.94 -12.78 -22.47
N HIS A 176 -5.51 -11.89 -21.67
CA HIS A 176 -5.79 -12.19 -20.27
C HIS A 176 -6.93 -13.23 -20.27
N PRO A 177 -6.71 -14.50 -19.88
CA PRO A 177 -7.82 -15.38 -19.57
C PRO A 177 -8.39 -14.93 -18.22
N ARG A 178 -9.41 -14.06 -18.26
CA ARG A 178 -10.34 -13.95 -17.12
C ARG A 178 -10.99 -15.32 -16.96
N GLY A 179 -10.88 -15.88 -15.77
CA GLY A 179 -11.57 -17.12 -15.40
C GLY A 179 -13.05 -17.03 -15.72
N ASP A 180 -13.57 -18.12 -16.30
CA ASP A 180 -14.97 -18.27 -16.66
C ASP A 180 -15.89 -18.03 -15.45
N ASN A 181 -17.00 -17.34 -15.68
CA ASN A 181 -18.13 -17.33 -14.75
C ASN A 181 -18.80 -18.70 -14.82
N GLY A 182 -18.52 -19.57 -13.85
CA GLY A 182 -19.15 -20.88 -13.73
C GLY A 182 -20.67 -20.78 -13.70
N LEU A 183 -21.30 -21.18 -14.81
CA LEU A 183 -22.72 -21.46 -14.90
C LEU A 183 -22.97 -22.80 -14.19
N ILE A 184 -23.50 -22.75 -12.98
CA ILE A 184 -24.02 -23.92 -12.28
C ILE A 184 -25.33 -24.31 -12.95
N ASP A 185 -25.29 -25.36 -13.76
CA ASP A 185 -26.50 -25.99 -14.31
C ASP A 185 -27.21 -26.75 -13.19
N LEU A 186 -28.52 -26.51 -13.09
CA LEU A 186 -29.40 -27.12 -12.11
C LEU A 186 -29.69 -28.57 -12.54
N GLN A 187 -29.41 -29.54 -11.66
CA GLN A 187 -30.14 -30.80 -11.68
C GLN A 187 -30.36 -31.34 -10.26
#